data_AF-A0A7X6SR34-F1
#
_entry.id   AF-A0A7X6SR34-F1
#
_cell.length_a   1.000
_cell.length_b   1.000
_cell.length_c   1.000
_cell.angle_alpha   90.00
_cell.angle_beta   90.00
_cell.angle_gamma   90.00
#
_symmetry.space_group_name_H-M   'P 1'
#
loop_
_entity.id
_entity.type
_entity.pdbx_description
1 polymer ?
#
loop_
_entity_poly.entity_id
_entity_poly.type
_entity_poly.pdbx_seq_one_letter_code
_entity_poly.pdbx_strand_id
1 'polypeptide(L)'
;MNLNNFTLKAQESVQKAFNIARGKGQQAVECAHLLKGVVSEAESIADYLFGKAGIETRLLIRDIDRLIDSYPKVSGAEAYISPNLSEAFRKAGDHASDMKDKFITPEHLILGILETGDESA
;
A
#
# COMPACT_ATOMS: atom_id res chain seq x y z
N MET A 1 -6.32 13.85 1.39
CA MET A 1 -5.43 13.45 0.28
C MET A 1 -6.17 13.65 -1.03
N ASN A 2 -5.55 14.29 -2.03
CA ASN A 2 -6.12 14.39 -3.37
C ASN A 2 -5.60 13.20 -4.18
N LEU A 3 -6.48 12.33 -4.68
CA LEU A 3 -6.09 11.14 -5.45
C LEU A 3 -5.98 11.41 -6.96
N ASN A 4 -6.28 12.63 -7.43
CA ASN A 4 -6.26 12.97 -8.86
C ASN A 4 -4.84 12.94 -9.46
N ASN A 5 -3.79 12.94 -8.63
CA ASN A 5 -2.41 12.77 -9.06
C ASN A 5 -1.94 11.30 -9.06
N PHE A 6 -2.84 10.33 -8.84
CA PHE A 6 -2.54 8.90 -8.92
C PHE A 6 -3.10 8.32 -10.22
N THR A 7 -2.46 7.28 -10.76
CA THR A 7 -3.04 6.49 -11.86
C THR A 7 -4.26 5.71 -11.35
N LEU A 8 -5.11 5.26 -12.28
CA LEU A 8 -6.31 4.50 -11.92
C LEU A 8 -6.01 3.29 -11.02
N LYS A 9 -4.99 2.49 -11.36
CA LYS A 9 -4.59 1.33 -10.55
C LYS A 9 -4.08 1.71 -9.17
N ALA A 10 -3.38 2.83 -9.04
CA ALA A 10 -2.94 3.32 -7.74
C ALA A 10 -4.13 3.83 -6.90
N GLN A 11 -5.12 4.50 -7.51
CA GLN A 11 -6.35 4.91 -6.83
C GLN A 11 -7.15 3.70 -6.34
N GLU A 12 -7.33 2.68 -7.19
CA GLU A 12 -7.98 1.41 -6.84
C GLU A 12 -7.25 0.72 -5.67
N SER A 13 -5.92 0.69 -5.71
CA SER A 13 -5.09 0.10 -4.64
C SER A 13 -5.28 0.81 -3.29
N VAL A 14 -5.29 2.15 -3.30
CA VAL A 14 -5.56 2.95 -2.09
C VAL A 14 -6.97 2.66 -1.58
N GLN A 15 -7.98 2.69 -2.45
CA GLN A 15 -9.36 2.39 -2.04
C GLN A 15 -9.49 0.97 -1.46
N LYS A 16 -8.77 0.00 -2.04
CA LYS A 16 -8.71 -1.37 -1.55
C LYS A 16 -8.09 -1.44 -0.15
N ALA A 17 -7.04 -0.66 0.13
CA ALA A 17 -6.44 -0.56 1.47
C ALA A 17 -7.47 -0.15 2.55
N PHE A 18 -8.24 0.91 2.28
CA PHE A 18 -9.32 1.36 3.17
C PHE A 18 -10.39 0.28 3.37
N ASN A 19 -10.76 -0.42 2.29
CA ASN A 19 -11.75 -1.49 2.35
C ASN A 19 -11.25 -2.67 3.19
N ILE A 20 -9.96 -3.03 3.09
CA ILE A 20 -9.37 -4.12 3.88
C ILE A 20 -9.36 -3.75 5.36
N ALA A 21 -8.85 -2.57 5.72
CA ALA A 21 -8.81 -2.11 7.11
C ALA A 21 -10.23 -2.09 7.73
N ARG A 22 -11.21 -1.53 6.99
CA ARG A 22 -12.62 -1.55 7.40
C ARG A 22 -13.16 -2.96 7.56
N GLY A 23 -12.89 -3.86 6.62
CA GLY A 23 -13.34 -5.25 6.66
C GLY A 23 -12.74 -6.05 7.82
N LYS A 24 -11.54 -5.70 8.27
CA LYS A 24 -10.86 -6.31 9.42
C LYS A 24 -11.23 -5.66 10.76
N GLY A 25 -12.00 -4.57 10.74
CA GLY A 25 -12.36 -3.80 11.95
C GLY A 25 -11.17 -3.02 12.52
N GLN A 26 -10.24 -2.62 11.66
CA GLN A 26 -9.02 -1.89 12.01
C GLN A 26 -9.21 -0.42 11.68
N GLN A 27 -8.91 0.44 12.67
CA GLN A 27 -9.13 1.88 12.55
C GLN A 27 -8.00 2.56 11.76
N ALA A 28 -6.76 2.17 12.01
CA ALA A 28 -5.61 2.68 11.28
C ALA A 28 -5.48 1.95 9.93
N VAL A 29 -5.38 2.73 8.85
CA VAL A 29 -4.97 2.22 7.53
C VAL A 29 -3.45 2.28 7.50
N GLU A 30 -2.85 1.10 7.52
CA GLU A 30 -1.40 0.86 7.57
C GLU A 30 -0.79 0.56 6.19
N CYS A 31 0.55 0.59 6.11
CA CYS A 31 1.30 0.23 4.91
C CYS A 31 0.97 -1.18 4.40
N ALA A 32 0.77 -2.17 5.28
CA ALA A 32 0.42 -3.53 4.86
C ALA A 32 -0.93 -3.58 4.11
N HIS A 33 -1.90 -2.74 4.50
CA HIS A 33 -3.17 -2.63 3.79
C HIS A 33 -2.98 -2.07 2.38
N LEU A 34 -2.10 -1.07 2.24
CA LEU A 34 -1.76 -0.49 0.94
C LEU A 34 -1.03 -1.51 0.08
N LEU A 35 -0.03 -2.20 0.62
CA LEU A 35 0.70 -3.23 -0.11
C LEU A 35 -0.25 -4.35 -0.56
N LYS A 36 -1.16 -4.81 0.32
CA LYS A 36 -2.22 -5.76 -0.04
C LYS A 36 -3.14 -5.23 -1.14
N GLY A 37 -3.48 -3.94 -1.08
CA GLY A 37 -4.24 -3.26 -2.13
C GLY A 37 -3.52 -3.30 -3.48
N VAL A 38 -2.23 -2.96 -3.50
CA VAL A 38 -1.40 -2.97 -4.70
C VAL A 38 -1.30 -4.36 -5.32
N VAL A 39 -0.97 -5.40 -4.55
CA VAL A 39 -0.87 -6.77 -5.07
C VAL A 39 -2.22 -7.33 -5.52
N SER A 40 -3.34 -6.76 -5.07
CA SER A 40 -4.69 -7.18 -5.48
C SER A 40 -5.17 -6.47 -6.74
N GLU A 41 -4.99 -5.15 -6.83
CA GLU A 41 -5.57 -4.33 -7.90
C GLU A 41 -4.61 -4.14 -9.09
N ALA A 42 -3.31 -4.30 -8.85
CA ALA A 42 -2.21 -4.19 -9.81
C ALA A 42 -1.39 -5.50 -9.90
N GLU A 43 -2.07 -6.65 -9.87
CA GLU A 43 -1.48 -8.01 -9.84
C GLU A 43 -0.33 -8.19 -10.84
N SER A 44 -0.53 -7.86 -12.12
CA SER A 44 0.50 -8.05 -13.16
C SER A 44 1.77 -7.21 -12.92
N ILE A 45 1.63 -6.02 -12.32
CA ILE A 45 2.77 -5.16 -11.97
C ILE A 45 3.50 -5.76 -10.77
N ALA A 46 2.75 -6.14 -9.73
CA ALA A 46 3.31 -6.75 -8.53
C ALA A 46 4.05 -8.05 -8.86
N ASP A 47 3.44 -8.96 -9.61
CA ASP A 47 4.06 -10.22 -10.03
C ASP A 47 5.33 -10.02 -10.85
N TYR A 48 5.32 -9.04 -11.75
CA TYR A 48 6.50 -8.73 -12.54
C TYR A 48 7.65 -8.22 -11.65
N LEU A 49 7.38 -7.25 -10.77
CA LEU A 49 8.40 -6.65 -9.91
C LEU A 49 8.95 -7.66 -8.89
N PHE A 50 8.08 -8.32 -8.13
CA PHE A 50 8.49 -9.28 -7.12
C PHE A 50 9.15 -10.51 -7.76
N GLY A 51 8.65 -10.97 -8.92
CA GLY A 51 9.30 -12.02 -9.69
C GLY A 51 10.72 -11.64 -10.14
N LYS A 52 10.95 -10.39 -10.56
CA LYS A 52 12.29 -9.88 -10.88
C LYS A 52 13.20 -9.79 -9.66
N ALA A 53 12.64 -9.56 -8.47
CA ALA A 53 13.35 -9.56 -7.20
C ALA A 53 13.57 -10.97 -6.62
N GLY A 54 13.11 -12.04 -7.28
CA GLY A 54 13.20 -13.42 -6.79
C GLY A 54 12.22 -13.73 -5.65
N ILE A 55 11.19 -12.91 -5.47
CA ILE A 55 10.15 -13.06 -4.45
C ILE A 55 8.95 -13.77 -5.06
N GLU A 56 8.48 -14.84 -4.40
CA GLU A 56 7.23 -15.49 -4.78
C GLU A 56 6.03 -14.67 -4.25
N THR A 57 5.29 -13.99 -5.14
CA THR A 57 4.18 -13.10 -4.76
C THR A 57 3.15 -13.77 -3.86
N ARG A 58 2.86 -15.07 -4.06
CA ARG A 58 1.93 -15.81 -3.21
C ARG A 58 2.39 -15.93 -1.76
N LEU A 59 3.69 -16.12 -1.53
CA LEU A 59 4.24 -16.17 -0.17
C LEU A 59 4.20 -14.77 0.46
N LEU A 60 4.56 -13.75 -0.30
CA LEU A 60 4.47 -12.35 0.12
C LEU A 60 3.04 -11.98 0.54
N ILE A 61 2.03 -12.33 -0.28
CA ILE A 61 0.61 -12.10 0.01
C ILE A 61 0.20 -12.73 1.34
N ARG A 62 0.67 -13.96 1.62
CA ARG A 62 0.38 -14.66 2.87
C ARG A 62 1.02 -13.98 4.07
N ASP A 63 2.24 -13.47 3.92
CA ASP A 63 2.95 -12.80 5.01
C ASP A 63 2.33 -11.42 5.29
N ILE A 64 1.91 -10.69 4.25
CA ILE A 64 1.11 -9.47 4.37
C ILE A 64 -0.21 -9.75 5.11
N ASP A 65 -0.93 -10.83 4.77
CA ASP A 65 -2.18 -11.16 5.44
C ASP A 65 -1.99 -11.43 6.93
N ARG A 66 -0.91 -12.10 7.32
CA ARG A 66 -0.56 -12.33 8.74
C ARG A 66 -0.27 -11.03 9.47
N LEU A 67 0.48 -10.13 8.83
CA LEU A 67 0.78 -8.81 9.40
C LEU A 67 -0.51 -8.01 9.60
N ILE A 68 -1.38 -7.96 8.59
CA ILE A 68 -2.70 -7.31 8.70
C ILE A 68 -3.50 -7.92 9.84
N ASP A 69 -3.54 -9.24 9.97
CA ASP A 69 -4.30 -9.92 11.03
C ASP A 69 -3.76 -9.62 12.45
N SER A 70 -2.53 -9.14 12.58
CA SER A 70 -1.94 -8.74 13.86
C SER A 70 -2.40 -7.36 14.35
N TYR A 71 -2.93 -6.50 13.47
CA TYR A 71 -3.25 -5.12 13.86
C TYR A 71 -4.46 -5.01 14.79
N PRO A 72 -4.46 -4.02 15.71
CA PRO A 72 -5.54 -3.80 16.66
C PRO A 72 -6.90 -3.56 16.00
N LYS A 73 -7.94 -4.19 16.55
CA LYS A 73 -9.33 -3.96 16.14
C LYS A 73 -9.97 -2.93 17.06
N VAL A 74 -10.54 -1.88 16.47
CA VAL A 74 -11.13 -0.76 17.22
C VAL A 74 -12.50 -0.44 16.64
N SER A 75 -13.49 -0.33 17.52
CA SER A 75 -14.88 -0.01 17.17
C SER A 75 -15.25 1.40 17.63
N GLY A 76 -16.13 2.08 16.87
CA GLY A 76 -16.72 3.35 17.28
C GLY A 76 -15.81 4.57 17.10
N ALA A 77 -14.69 4.41 16.38
CA ALA A 77 -13.75 5.49 16.09
C ALA A 77 -13.58 5.65 14.57
N GLU A 78 -13.31 6.87 14.13
CA GLU A 78 -13.13 7.17 12.70
C GLU A 78 -11.81 6.59 12.17
N ALA A 79 -11.85 6.05 10.96
CA ALA A 79 -10.67 5.51 10.30
C ALA A 79 -9.69 6.64 9.95
N TYR A 80 -8.39 6.36 10.06
CA TYR A 80 -7.33 7.32 9.74
C TYR A 80 -6.14 6.64 9.05
N ILE A 81 -5.34 7.44 8.34
CA ILE A 81 -4.08 6.99 7.72
C ILE A 81 -2.99 7.01 8.79
N SER A 82 -2.26 5.91 8.96
CA SER A 82 -1.18 5.85 9.93
C SER A 82 -0.01 6.78 9.57
N PRO A 83 0.85 7.17 10.53
CA PRO A 83 2.02 8.00 10.24
C PRO A 83 2.93 7.39 9.17
N ASN A 84 3.16 6.08 9.22
CA ASN A 84 3.98 5.34 8.25
C ASN A 84 3.33 5.37 6.86
N LEU A 85 2.01 5.15 6.75
CA LEU A 85 1.33 5.21 5.46
C LEU A 85 1.33 6.64 4.88
N SER A 86 1.20 7.67 5.74
CA SER A 86 1.34 9.06 5.33
C SER A 86 2.74 9.36 4.79
N GLU A 87 3.79 8.82 5.42
CA GLU A 87 5.16 8.91 4.93
C GLU A 87 5.33 8.19 3.59
N ALA A 88 4.81 6.97 3.46
CA ALA A 88 4.86 6.19 2.22
C ALA A 88 4.25 6.96 1.04
N PHE A 89 3.11 7.63 1.23
CA PHE A 89 2.52 8.46 0.16
C PHE A 89 3.38 9.66 -0.22
N ARG A 90 4.04 10.29 0.76
CA ARG A 90 4.97 11.39 0.49
C ARG A 90 6.15 10.89 -0.33
N LYS A 91 6.76 9.78 0.09
CA LYS A 91 7.88 9.12 -0.61
C LYS A 91 7.50 8.67 -2.02
N ALA A 92 6.31 8.11 -2.21
CA ALA A 92 5.80 7.76 -3.53
C ALA A 92 5.69 8.98 -4.46
N GLY A 93 5.30 10.15 -3.91
CA GLY A 93 5.28 11.42 -4.64
C GLY A 93 6.69 11.90 -5.04
N ASP A 94 7.66 11.77 -4.13
CA ASP A 94 9.06 12.10 -4.40
C ASP A 94 9.60 11.23 -5.56
N HIS A 95 9.40 9.91 -5.49
CA HIS A 95 9.80 8.96 -6.55
C HIS A 95 9.18 9.29 -7.91
N ALA A 96 7.87 9.56 -7.94
CA ALA A 96 7.19 9.96 -9.18
C ALA A 96 7.82 11.22 -9.78
N SER A 97 8.15 12.23 -8.95
CA SER A 97 8.82 13.45 -9.41
C SER A 97 10.23 13.17 -9.94
N ASP A 98 11.02 12.38 -9.23
CA ASP A 98 12.41 12.05 -9.59
C ASP A 98 12.47 11.23 -10.90
N MET A 99 11.50 10.35 -11.10
CA MET A 99 11.30 9.58 -12.34
C MET A 99 10.64 10.41 -13.46
N LYS A 100 10.25 11.66 -13.18
CA LYS A 100 9.56 12.59 -14.09
C LYS A 100 8.20 12.10 -14.57
N ASP A 101 7.55 11.28 -13.75
CA ASP A 101 6.21 10.78 -14.00
C ASP A 101 5.15 11.78 -13.57
N LYS A 102 4.12 11.92 -14.42
CA LYS A 102 3.01 12.86 -14.17
C LYS A 102 2.09 12.39 -13.04
N PHE A 103 2.04 11.10 -12.77
CA PHE A 103 1.12 10.48 -11.82
C PHE A 103 1.84 9.45 -10.96
N ILE A 104 1.42 9.33 -9.69
CA ILE A 104 1.85 8.29 -8.78
C ILE A 104 1.25 6.96 -9.24
N THR A 105 2.09 5.93 -9.37
CA THR A 105 1.72 4.60 -9.88
C THR A 105 1.79 3.57 -8.74
N PRO A 106 1.32 2.33 -8.93
CA PRO A 106 1.50 1.27 -7.93
C PRO A 106 2.97 1.00 -7.58
N GLU A 107 3.89 1.15 -8.53
CA GLU A 107 5.33 1.01 -8.31
C GLU A 107 5.88 2.09 -7.38
N HIS A 108 5.48 3.36 -7.59
CA HIS A 108 5.82 4.45 -6.68
C HIS A 108 5.28 4.21 -5.26
N LEU A 109 4.08 3.63 -5.14
CA LEU A 109 3.51 3.26 -3.85
C LEU A 109 4.34 2.18 -3.14
N ILE A 110 4.79 1.15 -3.87
CA ILE A 110 5.67 0.11 -3.34
C ILE A 110 6.99 0.74 -2.86
N LEU A 111 7.64 1.55 -3.70
CA LEU A 111 8.88 2.25 -3.33
C LEU A 111 8.69 3.13 -2.09
N GLY A 112 7.56 3.83 -2.01
CA GLY A 112 7.22 4.66 -0.87
C GLY A 112 7.11 3.85 0.43
N ILE A 113 6.50 2.66 0.40
CA ILE A 113 6.40 1.76 1.56
C ILE A 113 7.78 1.28 2.00
N LEU A 114 8.61 0.84 1.06
CA LEU A 114 9.97 0.31 1.32
C LEU A 114 10.92 1.34 1.96
N GLU A 115 10.59 2.64 1.86
CA GLU A 115 11.37 3.71 2.49
C GLU A 115 10.83 4.18 3.84
N THR A 116 9.85 3.47 4.40
CA THR A 116 9.35 3.72 5.75
C THR A 116 10.05 2.83 6.79
N GLY A 117 9.91 3.16 8.06
CA GLY A 117 10.30 2.27 9.17
C GLY A 117 9.22 1.25 9.56
N ASP A 118 8.23 1.01 8.69
CA ASP A 118 7.12 0.10 8.94
C ASP A 118 7.54 -1.37 8.79
N GLU A 119 6.86 -2.28 9.50
CA GLU A 119 7.09 -3.73 9.36
C GLU A 119 6.77 -4.26 7.96
N SER A 120 6.03 -3.49 7.16
CA SER A 120 5.72 -3.81 5.76
C SER A 120 6.85 -3.50 4.76
N ALA A 121 7.90 -2.79 5.17
CA ALA A 121 9.06 -2.41 4.34
C ALA A 121 10.09 -3.54 4.28
#